data_AF-C4Y3I7-F1
#
_entry.id   AF-C4Y3I7-F1
#
_cell.length_a   1.000
_cell.length_b   1.000
_cell.length_c   1.000
_cell.angle_alpha   90.00
_cell.angle_beta   90.00
_cell.angle_gamma   90.00
#
_symmetry.space_group_name_H-M   'P 1'
#
loop_
_entity.id
_entity.type
_entity.pdbx_description
1 polymer ?
#
loop_
_entity_poly.entity_id
_entity_poly.type
_entity_poly.pdbx_seq_one_letter_code
_entity_poly.pdbx_strand_id
1 'polypeptide(L)'
;MSYRKEYDGVDLPTNPNMPVWVLTPKEEQVIFERWRAKTFARCDSLIKAYVECSNSYENPIDAMKKCEEANQRSLGCVAKYQTMEYLDQERDILIAEKKVKQKAYREKLKQAQAAKEV
;
A
#
# COMPACT_ATOMS: atom_id res chain seq x y z
N MET A 1 4.35 -20.04 -7.84
CA MET A 1 3.68 -19.22 -6.81
C MET A 1 3.22 -17.92 -7.45
N SER A 2 1.91 -17.65 -7.47
CA SER A 2 1.34 -16.50 -8.19
C SER A 2 1.63 -15.19 -7.44
N TYR A 3 2.64 -14.44 -7.88
CA TYR A 3 2.76 -13.01 -7.58
C TYR A 3 1.61 -12.30 -8.30
N ARG A 4 0.48 -12.11 -7.60
CA ARG A 4 -0.74 -11.55 -8.17
C ARG A 4 -0.76 -10.03 -7.97
N LYS A 5 -0.41 -9.37 -9.08
CA LYS A 5 -0.84 -8.06 -9.60
C LYS A 5 -0.45 -6.79 -8.84
N GLU A 6 0.33 -5.99 -9.57
CA GLU A 6 0.56 -4.55 -9.50
C GLU A 6 -0.66 -3.77 -9.00
N TYR A 7 -0.47 -3.00 -7.92
CA TYR A 7 -1.40 -1.98 -7.44
C TYR A 7 -1.07 -0.58 -7.99
N ASP A 8 -0.34 -0.52 -9.12
CA ASP A 8 -0.05 0.71 -9.87
C ASP A 8 -0.90 0.79 -11.15
N GLY A 9 -2.21 0.53 -11.04
CA GLY A 9 -3.10 0.52 -12.21
C GLY A 9 -4.59 0.67 -11.94
N VAL A 10 -4.99 0.91 -10.69
CA VAL A 10 -6.40 1.09 -10.35
C VAL A 10 -6.74 2.57 -10.40
N ASP A 11 -7.42 3.02 -11.46
CA ASP A 11 -8.09 4.32 -11.43
C ASP A 11 -9.29 4.21 -10.50
N LEU A 12 -9.07 4.56 -9.22
CA LEU A 12 -10.15 4.63 -8.26
C LEU A 12 -11.04 5.79 -8.68
N PRO A 13 -12.35 5.56 -8.90
CA PRO A 13 -13.28 6.62 -9.26
C PRO A 13 -13.42 7.56 -8.05
N THR A 14 -12.60 8.60 -8.00
CA THR A 14 -12.73 9.65 -7.00
C THR A 14 -13.97 10.46 -7.37
N ASN A 15 -15.02 10.38 -6.56
CA ASN A 15 -16.21 11.19 -6.75
C ASN A 15 -15.83 12.68 -6.63
N PRO A 16 -15.96 13.49 -7.71
CA PRO A 16 -15.56 14.89 -7.69
C PRO A 16 -16.34 15.76 -6.69
N ASN A 17 -17.52 15.29 -6.28
CA ASN A 17 -18.42 15.98 -5.35
C ASN A 17 -18.12 15.67 -3.88
N MET A 18 -17.27 14.68 -3.61
CA MET A 18 -16.85 14.36 -2.26
C MET A 18 -15.66 15.23 -1.85
N PRO A 19 -15.57 15.61 -0.57
CA PRO A 19 -14.38 16.25 -0.05
C PRO A 19 -13.15 15.34 -0.17
N VAL A 20 -11.98 15.94 -0.42
CA VAL A 20 -10.73 15.20 -0.69
C VAL A 20 -10.32 14.31 0.48
N TRP A 21 -10.57 14.77 1.71
CA TRP A 21 -10.24 14.06 2.95
C TRP A 21 -11.13 12.86 3.24
N VAL A 22 -12.21 12.67 2.48
CA VAL A 22 -13.08 11.50 2.65
C VAL A 22 -12.53 10.34 1.83
N LEU A 23 -12.11 9.29 2.53
CA LEU A 23 -11.62 8.05 1.94
C LEU A 23 -12.75 7.03 1.86
N THR A 24 -12.93 6.46 0.67
CA THR A 24 -13.87 5.36 0.45
C THR A 24 -13.28 4.03 0.93
N PRO A 25 -14.10 3.00 1.23
CA PRO A 25 -13.58 1.69 1.63
C PRO A 25 -12.58 1.07 0.64
N LYS A 26 -12.75 1.33 -0.66
CA LYS A 26 -11.80 0.88 -1.69
C LYS A 26 -10.47 1.63 -1.64
N GLU A 27 -10.50 2.94 -1.36
CA GLU A 27 -9.29 3.74 -1.20
C GLU A 27 -8.52 3.33 0.07
N GLU A 28 -9.23 3.09 1.18
CA GLU A 28 -8.64 2.56 2.42
C GLU A 28 -7.99 1.18 2.21
N GLN A 29 -8.60 0.30 1.41
CA GLN A 29 -7.98 -0.97 1.06
C GLN A 29 -6.66 -0.78 0.32
N VAL A 30 -6.61 0.13 -0.66
CA VAL A 30 -5.37 0.43 -1.40
C VAL A 30 -4.31 1.06 -0.50
N ILE A 31 -4.70 1.94 0.42
CA ILE A 31 -3.82 2.50 1.44
C ILE A 31 -3.20 1.39 2.30
N PHE A 32 -4.03 0.45 2.77
CA PHE A 32 -3.57 -0.67 3.57
C PHE A 32 -2.59 -1.57 2.81
N GLU A 33 -2.86 -1.83 1.53
CA GLU A 33 -1.99 -2.64 0.68
C GLU A 33 -0.66 -1.94 0.38
N ARG A 34 -0.67 -0.62 0.10
CA ARG A 34 0.54 0.20 -0.08
C ARG A 34 1.39 0.24 1.19
N TRP A 35 0.76 0.50 2.32
CA TRP A 35 1.40 0.49 3.64
C TRP A 35 2.05 -0.85 3.95
N ARG A 36 1.33 -1.95 3.70
CA ARG A 36 1.86 -3.30 3.86
C ARG A 36 3.05 -3.53 2.92
N ALA A 37 2.92 -3.22 1.63
CA ALA A 37 4.01 -3.41 0.66
C ALA A 37 5.28 -2.64 1.07
N LYS A 38 5.16 -1.38 1.49
CA LYS A 38 6.27 -0.55 1.97
C LYS A 38 6.89 -1.10 3.25
N THR A 39 6.07 -1.58 4.19
CA THR A 39 6.52 -2.23 5.43
C THR A 39 7.35 -3.48 5.12
N PHE A 40 6.84 -4.36 4.24
CA PHE A 40 7.54 -5.57 3.84
C PHE A 40 8.83 -5.26 3.06
N ALA A 41 8.83 -4.24 2.20
CA ALA A 41 10.03 -3.80 1.47
C ALA A 41 11.15 -3.34 2.41
N ARG A 42 10.83 -2.68 3.53
CA ARG A 42 11.81 -2.27 4.56
C ARG A 42 12.43 -3.46 5.29
N CYS A 43 11.67 -4.54 5.44
CA CYS A 43 12.09 -5.75 6.16
C CYS A 43 12.51 -6.90 5.24
N ASP A 44 12.64 -6.64 3.93
CA ASP A 44 12.85 -7.66 2.89
C ASP A 44 14.08 -8.55 3.16
N SER A 45 15.17 -7.96 3.65
CA SER A 45 16.39 -8.71 3.97
C SER A 45 16.19 -9.74 5.10
N LEU A 46 15.47 -9.36 6.15
CA LEU A 46 15.17 -10.25 7.29
C LEU A 46 14.17 -11.33 6.91
N ILE A 47 13.20 -10.99 6.06
CA ILE A 47 12.21 -11.93 5.54
C ILE A 47 12.90 -12.95 4.61
N LYS A 48 13.80 -12.50 3.73
CA LYS A 48 14.60 -13.39 2.88
C LYS A 48 15.44 -14.36 3.70
N ALA A 49 16.13 -13.88 4.74
CA ALA A 49 16.90 -14.75 5.63
C ALA A 49 16.03 -15.83 6.31
N TYR A 50 14.80 -15.48 6.72
CA TYR A 50 13.84 -16.46 7.23
C TYR A 50 13.39 -17.46 6.16
N VAL A 51 13.08 -17.00 4.94
CA VAL A 51 12.66 -17.87 3.83
C VAL A 51 13.79 -18.81 3.38
N GLU A 52 15.02 -18.31 3.30
CA GLU A 52 16.20 -19.13 3.00
C GLU A 52 16.41 -20.21 4.06
N CYS A 53 16.29 -19.84 5.35
CA CYS A 53 16.33 -20.80 6.43
C CYS A 53 15.19 -21.82 6.31
N SER A 54 13.94 -21.39 6.08
CA SER A 54 12.80 -22.32 6.02
C SER A 54 12.92 -23.29 4.85
N ASN A 55 13.44 -22.82 3.71
CA ASN A 55 13.64 -23.64 2.52
C ASN A 55 14.80 -24.64 2.65
N SER A 56 15.68 -24.48 3.63
CA SER A 56 16.77 -25.43 3.90
C SER A 56 16.29 -26.71 4.60
N TYR A 57 15.04 -26.75 5.07
CA TYR A 57 14.44 -27.91 5.74
C TYR A 57 13.32 -28.52 4.91
N GLU A 58 13.29 -29.85 4.81
CA GLU A 58 12.24 -30.58 4.08
C GLU A 58 10.90 -30.60 4.83
N ASN A 59 10.95 -30.58 6.17
CA ASN A 59 9.78 -30.63 7.03
C ASN A 59 9.42 -29.23 7.55
N PRO A 60 8.19 -28.74 7.32
CA PRO A 60 7.71 -27.46 7.83
C PRO A 60 7.80 -27.29 9.35
N ILE A 61 7.63 -28.38 10.12
CA ILE A 61 7.71 -28.30 11.59
C ILE A 61 9.14 -28.06 12.06
N ASP A 62 10.12 -28.65 11.38
CA ASP A 62 11.54 -28.45 11.69
C ASP A 62 11.99 -27.05 11.26
N ALA A 63 11.53 -26.57 10.09
CA ALA A 63 11.73 -25.20 9.64
C ALA A 63 11.23 -24.18 10.68
N MET A 64 9.99 -24.34 11.18
CA MET A 64 9.42 -23.42 12.17
C MET A 64 10.22 -23.37 13.47
N LYS A 65 10.70 -24.52 13.96
CA LYS A 65 11.48 -24.59 15.22
C LYS A 65 12.90 -24.08 15.05
N LYS A 66 13.57 -24.45 13.95
CA LYS A 66 14.99 -24.13 13.72
C LYS A 66 15.20 -22.72 13.19
N CYS A 67 14.24 -22.17 12.46
CA CYS A 67 14.27 -20.80 11.93
C CYS A 67 13.47 -19.81 12.80
N GLU A 68 13.10 -20.19 14.02
CA GLU A 68 12.29 -19.36 14.91
C GLU A 68 12.95 -17.99 15.15
N GLU A 69 14.26 -17.96 15.38
CA GLU A 69 14.98 -16.71 15.62
C GLU A 69 14.94 -15.77 14.41
N ALA A 70 15.13 -16.30 13.20
CA ALA A 70 15.02 -15.53 11.96
C ALA A 70 13.58 -15.02 11.74
N ASN A 71 12.58 -15.84 12.09
CA ASN A 71 11.18 -15.45 12.05
C ASN A 71 10.89 -14.31 13.04
N GLN A 72 11.35 -14.41 14.28
CA GLN A 72 11.14 -13.39 15.31
C GLN A 72 11.79 -12.06 14.91
N ARG A 73 12.98 -12.10 14.32
CA ARG A 73 13.64 -10.89 13.80
C ARG A 73 12.85 -10.24 12.67
N SER A 74 12.33 -11.04 11.73
CA SER A 74 11.55 -10.52 10.60
C SER A 74 10.22 -9.93 11.07
N LEU A 75 9.50 -10.63 11.95
CA LEU A 75 8.26 -10.15 12.58
C LEU A 75 8.49 -8.90 13.43
N GLY A 76 9.58 -8.86 14.20
CA GLY A 76 9.97 -7.71 15.01
C GLY A 76 10.29 -6.48 14.16
N CYS A 77 10.85 -6.66 12.96
CA CYS A 77 11.00 -5.55 12.00
C CYS A 77 9.65 -5.05 11.50
N VAL A 78 8.78 -5.97 11.04
CA VAL A 78 7.45 -5.61 10.52
C VAL A 78 6.64 -4.86 11.58
N ALA A 79 6.64 -5.33 12.82
CA ALA A 79 5.92 -4.70 13.93
C ALA A 79 6.31 -3.24 14.20
N LYS A 80 7.56 -2.83 13.89
CA LYS A 80 8.02 -1.44 14.05
C LYS A 80 7.41 -0.48 13.03
N TYR A 81 7.10 -0.98 11.83
CA TYR A 81 6.59 -0.18 10.72
C TYR A 81 5.08 -0.39 10.51
N GLN A 82 4.54 -1.48 11.05
CA GLN A 82 3.11 -1.76 11.06
C GLN A 82 2.39 -0.99 12.19
N THR A 83 2.59 0.32 12.24
CA THR A 83 1.93 1.23 13.19
C THR A 83 0.91 2.13 12.50
N MET A 84 0.00 2.71 13.28
CA MET A 84 -1.00 3.68 12.78
C MET A 84 -0.34 4.91 12.14
N GLU A 85 0.81 5.33 12.66
CA GLU A 85 1.55 6.48 12.12
C GLU A 85 1.95 6.29 10.65
N TYR A 86 2.49 5.11 10.30
CA TYR A 86 2.83 4.82 8.91
C TYR A 86 1.60 4.59 8.02
N LEU A 87 0.49 4.14 8.60
CA LEU A 87 -0.78 4.03 7.88
C LEU A 87 -1.34 5.43 7.54
N ASP A 88 -1.28 6.36 8.49
CA ASP A 88 -1.75 7.74 8.30
C ASP A 88 -0.89 8.48 7.27
N GLN A 89 0.43 8.23 7.21
CA GLN A 89 1.29 8.73 6.13
C GLN A 89 0.80 8.28 4.74
N GLU A 90 0.36 7.03 4.59
CA GLU A 90 -0.19 6.54 3.31
C GLU A 90 -1.55 7.14 2.99
N ARG A 91 -2.38 7.43 4.01
CA ARG A 91 -3.63 8.19 3.85
C ARG A 91 -3.34 9.58 3.31
N ASP A 92 -2.40 10.29 3.91
CA ASP A 92 -2.02 11.65 3.49
C ASP A 92 -1.50 11.69 2.05
N ILE A 93 -0.69 10.69 1.66
CA ILE A 93 -0.23 10.54 0.28
C ILE A 93 -1.43 10.40 -0.68
N LEU A 94 -2.39 9.53 -0.38
CA LEU A 94 -3.55 9.32 -1.24
C LEU A 94 -4.46 10.57 -1.28
N ILE A 95 -4.63 11.26 -0.15
CA ILE A 95 -5.37 12.54 -0.09
C ILE A 95 -4.69 13.61 -0.95
N ALA A 96 -3.35 13.69 -0.93
CA ALA A 96 -2.60 14.60 -1.79
C ALA A 96 -2.79 14.27 -3.28
N GLU A 97 -2.73 12.98 -3.65
CA GLU A 97 -3.01 12.51 -5.03
C GLU A 97 -4.43 12.90 -5.47
N LYS A 98 -5.43 12.69 -4.61
CA LYS A 98 -6.83 13.09 -4.87
C LYS A 98 -6.96 14.59 -5.08
N LYS A 99 -6.25 15.41 -4.29
CA LYS A 99 -6.26 16.88 -4.42
C LYS A 99 -5.79 17.32 -5.82
N VAL A 100 -4.72 16.71 -6.32
CA VAL A 100 -4.19 17.00 -7.66
C VAL A 100 -5.19 16.57 -8.74
N LYS A 101 -5.74 15.35 -8.65
CA LYS A 101 -6.75 14.86 -9.60
C LYS A 101 -8.01 15.75 -9.63
N GLN A 102 -8.51 16.16 -8.47
CA GLN A 102 -9.70 17.00 -8.38
C GLN A 102 -9.46 18.40 -8.96
N LYS A 103 -8.26 18.98 -8.76
CA LYS A 103 -7.88 20.27 -9.37
C LYS A 103 -7.87 20.17 -10.89
N ALA A 104 -7.20 19.17 -11.44
CA ALA A 104 -7.13 18.94 -12.89
C ALA A 104 -8.53 18.70 -13.50
N TYR A 105 -9.40 17.97 -12.80
CA TYR A 105 -10.78 17.76 -13.24
C TYR A 105 -11.58 19.08 -13.29
N ARG A 106 -11.49 19.92 -12.25
CA ARG A 106 -12.15 21.23 -12.22
C ARG A 106 -11.65 22.16 -13.32
N GLU A 107 -10.36 22.14 -13.64
CA GLU A 107 -9.78 22.91 -14.75
C GLU A 107 -10.33 22.45 -16.10
N LYS A 108 -10.39 21.13 -16.35
CA LYS A 108 -11.00 20.57 -17.56
C LYS A 108 -12.47 20.94 -17.71
N LEU A 109 -13.24 20.92 -16.61
CA LEU A 109 -14.64 21.34 -16.63
C LEU A 109 -14.80 22.82 -17.01
N LYS A 110 -13.95 23.71 -16.47
CA LYS A 110 -13.97 25.14 -16.81
C LYS A 110 -13.66 25.37 -18.29
N GLN A 111 -12.66 24.68 -18.83
CA GLN A 111 -12.32 24.77 -20.26
C GLN A 111 -13.46 24.27 -21.16
N ALA A 112 -14.09 23.15 -20.79
CA ALA A 112 -15.21 22.59 -21.53
C ALA A 112 -16.47 23.49 -21.48
N GLN A 113 -16.68 24.23 -20.38
CA GLN A 113 -17.76 25.22 -20.28
C GLN A 113 -17.46 26.43 -21.17
N ALA A 114 -16.26 27.00 -21.09
CA ALA A 114 -15.86 28.13 -21.95
C ALA A 114 -15.94 27.80 -23.45
N ALA A 115 -15.60 26.57 -23.85
CA ALA A 115 -15.70 26.12 -25.24
C ALA A 115 -17.15 25.91 -25.73
N LYS A 116 -18.14 25.81 -24.83
CA LYS A 116 -19.57 25.71 -25.19
C LYS A 116 -20.25 27.08 -25.29
N GLU A 117 -19.65 28.10 -24.72
CA GLU A 117 -20.15 29.48 -24.69
C GLU A 117 -19.63 30.33 -25.86
N VAL A 118 -18.77 29.76 -26.72
CA VAL A 118 -18.25 30.31 -27.98
C VAL A 118 -18.93 29.61 -29.15
#